data_AF-A0A7T5VEG1-F1
#
_entry.id   AF-A0A7T5VEG1-F1
#
_cell.length_a   1.000
_cell.length_b   1.000
_cell.length_c   1.000
_cell.angle_alpha   90.00
_cell.angle_beta   90.00
_cell.angle_gamma   90.00
#
_symmetry.space_group_name_H-M   'P 1'
#
loop_
_entity.id
_entity.type
_entity.pdbx_description
1 polymer ?
#
loop_
_entity_poly.entity_id
_entity_poly.type
_entity_poly.pdbx_seq_one_letter_code
_entity_poly.pdbx_strand_id
1 'polypeptide(L)'
;MHRTFVFLLLFVFLFSLQKITVVSADNTEPPVQPAYTGPESVIIRSTVDVEEVPKPAYLPHKKHQWLECYGCHHGVGPDGKKSDAKFGFKIEKCETCHNSTNELPIKVATLKRASHRLCLGCHQKQNKLLAQCDVCHKAPSERH
;
A
#
# COMPACT_ATOMS: atom_id res chain seq x y z
N MET A 1 62.25 40.20 -31.55
CA MET A 1 62.67 39.86 -30.17
C MET A 1 61.45 39.23 -29.48
N HIS A 2 61.44 37.90 -29.28
CA HIS A 2 61.73 37.26 -27.98
C HIS A 2 60.65 37.62 -26.92
N ARG A 3 59.84 36.74 -26.30
CA ARG A 3 59.96 35.30 -25.97
C ARG A 3 58.58 34.70 -25.70
N THR A 4 58.41 33.47 -26.15
CA THR A 4 57.44 32.46 -25.70
C THR A 4 57.70 32.09 -24.23
N PHE A 5 56.66 32.12 -23.39
CA PHE A 5 56.69 31.53 -22.04
C PHE A 5 55.70 30.36 -22.00
N VAL A 6 56.25 29.16 -22.18
CA VAL A 6 55.54 27.88 -22.04
C VAL A 6 55.56 27.52 -20.56
N PHE A 7 54.44 27.67 -19.86
CA PHE A 7 54.26 27.17 -18.50
C PHE A 7 53.78 25.71 -18.58
N LEU A 8 54.72 24.78 -18.51
CA LEU A 8 54.49 23.35 -18.43
C LEU A 8 54.11 22.98 -16.99
N LEU A 9 52.82 22.97 -16.67
CA LEU A 9 52.30 22.48 -15.39
C LEU A 9 52.22 20.95 -15.43
N LEU A 10 53.20 20.32 -14.77
CA LEU A 10 53.30 18.88 -14.59
C LEU A 10 52.31 18.41 -13.51
N PHE A 11 51.08 18.06 -13.91
CA PHE A 11 50.10 17.41 -13.03
C PHE A 11 50.46 15.92 -12.86
N VAL A 12 51.17 15.59 -11.78
CA VAL A 12 51.40 14.20 -11.37
C VAL A 12 50.12 13.67 -10.73
N PHE A 13 49.30 12.99 -11.53
CA PHE A 13 48.16 12.22 -11.04
C PHE A 13 48.65 10.97 -10.28
N LEU A 14 48.68 11.06 -8.95
CA LEU A 14 48.77 9.88 -8.07
C LEU A 14 47.45 9.10 -8.16
N PHE A 15 47.34 8.18 -9.12
CA PHE A 15 46.26 7.20 -9.17
C PHE A 15 46.48 6.18 -8.06
N SER A 16 45.80 6.40 -6.93
CA SER A 16 45.71 5.42 -5.85
C SER A 16 44.92 4.21 -6.36
N LEU A 17 45.57 3.03 -6.40
CA LEU A 17 44.93 1.76 -6.75
C LEU A 17 43.88 1.40 -5.70
N GLN A 18 42.66 1.89 -5.88
CA GLN A 18 41.51 1.35 -5.16
C GLN A 18 41.19 -0.02 -5.76
N LYS A 19 41.30 -1.06 -4.93
CA LYS A 19 40.90 -2.42 -5.27
C LYS A 19 39.43 -2.42 -5.69
N ILE A 20 39.17 -2.64 -6.97
CA ILE A 20 37.82 -2.84 -7.49
C ILE A 20 37.37 -4.24 -7.06
N THR A 21 36.60 -4.33 -5.98
CA THR A 21 35.82 -5.54 -5.67
C THR A 21 34.63 -5.60 -6.61
N VAL A 22 34.71 -6.50 -7.59
CA VAL A 22 33.57 -6.90 -8.41
C VAL A 22 32.64 -7.72 -7.52
N VAL A 23 31.57 -7.11 -7.02
CA VAL A 23 30.45 -7.84 -6.40
C VAL A 23 29.62 -8.39 -7.55
N SER A 24 29.77 -9.69 -7.82
CA SER A 24 28.88 -10.41 -8.74
C SER A 24 27.54 -10.57 -8.03
N ALA A 25 26.49 -9.91 -8.53
CA ALA A 25 25.13 -10.22 -8.13
C ALA A 25 24.84 -11.65 -8.61
N ASP A 26 24.73 -12.59 -7.67
CA ASP A 26 24.17 -13.89 -7.96
C ASP A 26 22.68 -13.68 -8.26
N ASN A 27 22.23 -14.15 -9.43
CA ASN A 27 20.82 -14.05 -9.86
C ASN A 27 19.94 -15.05 -9.09
N THR A 28 20.19 -15.21 -7.80
CA THR A 28 19.44 -16.12 -6.95
C THR A 28 18.11 -15.45 -6.68
N GLU A 29 17.07 -15.89 -7.39
CA GLU A 29 15.71 -15.42 -7.20
C GLU A 29 15.38 -15.44 -5.69
N PRO A 30 14.79 -14.37 -5.15
CA PRO A 30 14.48 -14.31 -3.73
C PRO A 30 13.60 -15.51 -3.35
N PRO A 31 13.78 -16.07 -2.14
CA PRO A 31 13.03 -17.25 -1.71
C PRO A 31 11.53 -17.01 -1.86
N VAL A 32 10.84 -17.95 -2.53
CA VAL A 32 9.38 -17.95 -2.71
C VAL A 32 8.74 -17.88 -1.32
N GLN A 33 8.21 -16.71 -0.97
CA GLN A 33 7.47 -16.55 0.27
C GLN A 33 6.24 -17.48 0.21
N PRO A 34 5.92 -18.21 1.30
CA PRO A 34 4.71 -19.03 1.33
C PRO A 34 3.51 -18.17 0.95
N ALA A 35 2.63 -18.69 0.09
CA ALA A 35 1.47 -17.96 -0.41
C ALA A 35 0.66 -17.41 0.78
N TYR A 36 0.85 -16.12 1.07
CA TYR A 36 0.24 -15.49 2.23
C TYR A 36 -1.25 -15.33 1.96
N THR A 37 -2.05 -16.25 2.47
CA THR A 37 -3.49 -16.09 2.49
C THR A 37 -3.85 -15.28 3.72
N GLY A 38 -4.41 -14.08 3.52
CA GLY A 38 -5.01 -13.33 4.63
C GLY A 38 -6.13 -14.12 5.34
N PRO A 39 -6.64 -13.60 6.47
CA PRO A 39 -7.52 -14.34 7.38
C PRO A 39 -8.85 -14.77 6.73
N GLU A 40 -9.55 -15.72 7.37
CA GLU A 40 -10.86 -16.19 6.93
C GLU A 40 -11.91 -15.06 6.92
N SER A 41 -11.95 -14.29 8.00
CA SER A 41 -12.83 -13.14 8.16
C SER A 41 -12.13 -12.03 8.94
N VAL A 42 -12.59 -10.79 8.75
CA VAL A 42 -12.12 -9.63 9.51
C VAL A 42 -13.31 -8.79 9.93
N ILE A 43 -13.20 -8.18 11.11
CA ILE A 43 -14.13 -7.17 11.60
C ILE A 43 -13.49 -5.81 11.35
N ILE A 44 -14.14 -5.00 10.52
CA ILE A 44 -13.69 -3.64 10.20
C ILE A 44 -14.40 -2.68 11.17
N ARG A 45 -13.61 -2.05 12.04
CA ARG A 45 -14.05 -1.05 13.01
C ARG A 45 -12.97 0.00 13.13
N SER A 46 -13.39 1.26 13.20
CA SER A 46 -12.49 2.39 13.47
C SER A 46 -12.16 2.42 14.95
N THR A 47 -10.89 2.62 15.28
CA THR A 47 -10.41 2.92 16.64
C THR A 47 -9.97 4.37 16.81
N VAL A 48 -9.83 5.12 15.70
CA VAL A 48 -9.44 6.54 15.68
C VAL A 48 -10.69 7.42 15.55
N ASP A 49 -11.38 7.33 14.41
CA ASP A 49 -12.63 8.05 14.17
C ASP A 49 -13.82 7.20 14.64
N VAL A 50 -14.01 7.09 15.96
CA VAL A 50 -15.09 6.27 16.54
C VAL A 50 -16.42 7.00 16.40
N GLU A 51 -17.43 6.33 15.86
CA GLU A 51 -18.80 6.87 15.79
C GLU A 51 -19.54 6.60 17.11
N GLU A 52 -20.46 7.50 17.49
CA GLU A 52 -21.26 7.39 18.73
C GLU A 52 -21.99 6.05 18.84
N VAL A 53 -22.49 5.54 17.72
CA VAL A 53 -23.09 4.20 17.61
C VAL A 53 -22.21 3.35 16.69
N PRO A 54 -21.32 2.51 17.24
CA PRO A 54 -20.41 1.70 16.44
C PRO A 54 -21.17 0.68 15.58
N LYS A 55 -20.96 0.73 14.27
CA LYS A 55 -21.48 -0.25 13.31
C LYS A 55 -20.30 -0.97 12.65
N PRO A 56 -19.73 -2.02 13.27
CA PRO A 56 -18.65 -2.78 12.65
C PRO A 56 -19.14 -3.39 11.33
N ALA A 57 -18.24 -3.56 10.37
CA ALA A 57 -18.52 -4.34 9.17
C ALA A 57 -17.84 -5.70 9.26
N TYR A 58 -18.53 -6.75 8.84
CA TYR A 58 -18.05 -8.13 8.88
C TYR A 58 -17.67 -8.57 7.47
N LEU A 59 -16.37 -8.60 7.19
CA LEU A 59 -15.85 -8.96 5.87
C LEU A 59 -15.46 -10.44 5.86
N PRO A 60 -16.10 -11.29 5.03
CA PRO A 60 -15.58 -12.63 4.74
C PRO A 60 -14.36 -12.49 3.82
N HIS A 61 -13.19 -12.18 4.38
CA HIS A 61 -11.98 -11.83 3.66
C HIS A 61 -11.55 -12.94 2.68
N LYS A 62 -11.64 -14.22 3.08
CA LYS A 62 -11.35 -15.36 2.18
C LYS A 62 -12.18 -15.33 0.90
N LYS A 63 -13.46 -14.94 0.97
CA LYS A 63 -14.35 -14.83 -0.19
C LYS A 63 -13.96 -13.72 -1.17
N HIS A 64 -13.01 -12.86 -0.80
CA HIS A 64 -12.51 -11.78 -1.65
C HIS A 64 -11.08 -12.06 -2.17
N GLN A 65 -10.47 -13.20 -1.81
CA GLN A 65 -9.12 -13.55 -2.26
C GLN A 65 -9.01 -13.94 -3.74
N TRP A 66 -10.13 -13.96 -4.47
CA TRP A 66 -10.09 -13.99 -5.94
C TRP A 66 -9.61 -12.66 -6.54
N LEU A 67 -9.58 -11.58 -5.74
CA LEU A 67 -8.94 -10.32 -6.09
C LEU A 67 -7.46 -10.37 -5.70
N GLU A 68 -6.62 -9.74 -6.53
CA GLU A 68 -5.24 -9.44 -6.18
C GLU A 68 -5.16 -8.67 -4.86
N CYS A 69 -4.15 -8.96 -4.02
CA CYS A 69 -3.98 -8.33 -2.71
C CYS A 69 -4.05 -6.79 -2.80
N TYR A 70 -3.43 -6.22 -3.84
CA TYR A 70 -3.34 -4.77 -4.09
C TYR A 70 -4.63 -4.16 -4.66
N GLY A 71 -5.62 -4.98 -5.00
CA GLY A 71 -6.99 -4.52 -5.25
C GLY A 71 -7.56 -3.76 -4.05
N CYS A 72 -7.25 -4.23 -2.84
CA CYS A 72 -7.68 -3.65 -1.57
C CYS A 72 -6.53 -3.01 -0.79
N HIS A 73 -5.42 -3.73 -0.59
CA HIS A 73 -4.24 -3.28 0.16
C HIS A 73 -3.34 -2.43 -0.73
N HIS A 74 -3.65 -1.16 -0.86
CA HIS A 74 -2.94 -0.26 -1.75
C HIS A 74 -2.02 0.69 -0.98
N GLY A 75 -1.03 1.23 -1.70
CA GLY A 75 -0.20 2.32 -1.21
C GLY A 75 -0.73 3.67 -1.65
N VAL A 76 0.01 4.71 -1.27
CA VAL A 76 -0.16 6.07 -1.79
C VAL A 76 1.05 6.38 -2.68
N GLY A 77 0.79 6.81 -3.91
CA GLY A 77 1.83 7.24 -4.84
C GLY A 77 2.34 8.65 -4.53
N PRO A 78 3.42 9.10 -5.20
CA PRO A 78 3.96 10.46 -5.02
C PRO A 78 2.96 11.58 -5.31
N ASP A 79 1.93 11.30 -6.11
CA ASP A 79 0.85 12.22 -6.46
C ASP A 79 -0.33 12.19 -5.47
N GLY A 80 -0.17 11.49 -4.34
CA GLY A 80 -1.20 11.34 -3.31
C GLY A 80 -2.36 10.42 -3.71
N LYS A 81 -2.28 9.75 -4.87
CA LYS A 81 -3.34 8.82 -5.32
C LYS A 81 -3.04 7.39 -4.89
N LYS A 82 -4.07 6.55 -4.92
CA LYS A 82 -3.93 5.10 -4.78
C LYS A 82 -2.87 4.59 -5.76
N SER A 83 -1.85 3.88 -5.25
CA SER A 83 -0.89 3.14 -6.05
C SER A 83 -1.13 1.65 -5.85
N ASP A 84 -1.00 0.86 -6.92
CA ASP A 84 -1.12 -0.60 -6.88
C ASP A 84 0.15 -1.27 -6.30
N ALA A 85 0.82 -0.57 -5.38
CA ALA A 85 2.17 -0.80 -4.85
C ALA A 85 2.62 -2.27 -4.97
N LYS A 86 3.43 -2.58 -5.98
CA LYS A 86 3.98 -3.91 -6.20
C LYS A 86 5.07 -4.22 -5.16
N PHE A 87 5.12 -5.48 -4.71
CA PHE A 87 6.18 -6.17 -3.96
C PHE A 87 6.94 -5.35 -2.89
N GLY A 88 6.73 -5.70 -1.61
CA GLY A 88 7.57 -5.24 -0.50
C GLY A 88 6.95 -4.24 0.48
N PHE A 89 5.72 -3.77 0.23
CA PHE A 89 5.01 -2.94 1.21
C PHE A 89 4.33 -3.80 2.27
N LYS A 90 4.56 -3.43 3.54
CA LYS A 90 3.89 -4.02 4.70
C LYS A 90 2.40 -3.74 4.60
N ILE A 91 1.58 -4.80 4.61
CA ILE A 91 0.13 -4.66 4.72
C ILE A 91 -0.18 -4.15 6.13
N GLU A 92 -0.78 -2.97 6.21
CA GLU A 92 -1.22 -2.36 7.46
C GLU A 92 -2.75 -2.23 7.52
N LYS A 93 -3.27 -1.93 8.72
CA LYS A 93 -4.71 -1.64 8.87
C LYS A 93 -5.05 -0.38 8.09
N CYS A 94 -6.24 -0.35 7.49
CA CYS A 94 -6.69 0.81 6.72
C CYS A 94 -6.66 2.10 7.55
N GLU A 95 -7.00 2.03 8.84
CA GLU A 95 -7.03 3.16 9.79
C GLU A 95 -5.64 3.75 10.10
N THR A 96 -4.54 3.12 9.69
CA THR A 96 -3.19 3.73 9.79
C THR A 96 -3.05 4.94 8.87
N CYS A 97 -3.68 4.89 7.69
CA CYS A 97 -3.70 5.98 6.72
C CYS A 97 -5.07 6.68 6.67
N HIS A 98 -6.17 5.94 6.63
CA HIS A 98 -7.52 6.46 6.50
C HIS A 98 -8.12 6.84 7.85
N ASN A 99 -7.74 8.01 8.35
CA ASN A 99 -8.26 8.60 9.57
C ASN A 99 -8.24 10.15 9.48
N SER A 100 -8.93 10.81 10.42
CA SER A 100 -9.01 12.28 10.44
C SER A 100 -7.68 13.00 10.71
N THR A 101 -6.62 12.31 11.15
CA THR A 101 -5.33 12.93 11.49
C THR A 101 -4.37 13.04 10.31
N ASN A 102 -4.63 12.35 9.19
CA ASN A 102 -3.70 12.21 8.08
C ASN A 102 -3.96 13.13 6.88
N GLU A 103 -4.71 14.23 7.06
CA GLU A 103 -4.96 15.26 6.05
C GLU A 103 -5.33 14.74 4.64
N LEU A 104 -6.11 13.67 4.57
CA LEU A 104 -6.53 13.05 3.32
C LEU A 104 -7.72 13.79 2.68
N PRO A 105 -7.96 13.62 1.37
CA PRO A 105 -9.17 14.12 0.72
C PRO A 105 -10.42 13.63 1.43
N ILE A 106 -11.41 14.52 1.64
CA ILE A 106 -12.60 14.24 2.44
C ILE A 106 -13.29 12.92 2.10
N LYS A 107 -13.30 12.52 0.82
CA LYS A 107 -13.93 11.28 0.32
C LYS A 107 -13.29 9.99 0.84
N VAL A 108 -12.08 10.06 1.40
CA VAL A 108 -11.32 8.91 1.94
C VAL A 108 -10.64 9.23 3.28
N ALA A 109 -10.97 10.37 3.90
CA ALA A 109 -10.32 10.87 5.10
C ALA A 109 -10.68 10.14 6.39
N THR A 110 -11.47 9.08 6.34
CA THR A 110 -11.76 8.23 7.50
C THR A 110 -11.91 6.80 7.04
N LEU A 111 -11.78 5.84 7.96
CA LEU A 111 -11.97 4.41 7.66
C LEU A 111 -13.34 4.16 7.02
N LYS A 112 -14.39 4.80 7.56
CA LYS A 112 -15.77 4.71 7.04
C LYS A 112 -15.84 5.16 5.59
N ARG A 113 -15.30 6.34 5.27
CA ARG A 113 -15.38 6.92 3.93
C ARG A 113 -14.55 6.12 2.93
N ALA A 114 -13.33 5.74 3.29
CA ALA A 114 -12.46 4.91 2.45
C ALA A 114 -13.08 3.53 2.16
N SER A 115 -13.58 2.86 3.20
CA SER A 115 -14.21 1.54 3.06
C SER A 115 -15.48 1.62 2.21
N HIS A 116 -16.35 2.60 2.44
CA HIS A 116 -17.55 2.76 1.60
C HIS A 116 -17.20 3.07 0.14
N ARG A 117 -16.19 3.92 -0.12
CA ARG A 117 -15.73 4.20 -1.49
C ARG A 117 -15.26 2.93 -2.19
N LEU A 118 -14.45 2.11 -1.52
CA LEU A 118 -13.85 0.91 -2.10
C LEU A 118 -14.87 -0.24 -2.21
N CYS A 119 -15.47 -0.64 -1.09
CA CYS A 119 -16.34 -1.80 -0.99
C CYS A 119 -17.66 -1.58 -1.74
N LEU A 120 -18.37 -0.47 -1.46
CA LEU A 120 -19.63 -0.19 -2.15
C LEU A 120 -19.39 0.08 -3.63
N GLY A 121 -18.29 0.73 -3.99
CA GLY A 121 -17.93 0.98 -5.39
C GLY A 121 -17.75 -0.31 -6.20
N CYS A 122 -17.15 -1.34 -5.60
CA CYS A 122 -17.05 -2.66 -6.23
C CYS A 122 -18.40 -3.38 -6.24
N HIS A 123 -19.08 -3.46 -5.09
CA HIS A 123 -20.36 -4.16 -4.96
C HIS A 123 -21.43 -3.59 -5.88
N GLN A 124 -21.55 -2.27 -6.02
CA GLN A 124 -22.51 -1.64 -6.94
C GLN A 124 -22.31 -2.03 -8.40
N LYS A 125 -21.07 -2.32 -8.81
CA LYS A 125 -20.74 -2.76 -10.17
C LYS A 125 -21.03 -4.25 -10.38
N GLN A 126 -20.84 -5.07 -9.35
CA GLN A 126 -21.06 -6.52 -9.40
C GLN A 126 -22.54 -6.87 -9.22
N ASN A 127 -23.14 -6.40 -8.13
CA ASN A 127 -24.54 -6.60 -7.79
C ASN A 127 -24.97 -5.57 -6.74
N LYS A 128 -25.92 -4.70 -7.08
CA LYS A 128 -26.42 -3.64 -6.19
C LYS A 128 -26.99 -4.16 -4.86
N LEU A 129 -27.48 -5.40 -4.81
CA LEU A 129 -27.94 -6.03 -3.57
C LEU A 129 -26.80 -6.21 -2.56
N LEU A 130 -25.56 -6.39 -3.01
CA LEU A 130 -24.39 -6.49 -2.14
C LEU A 130 -23.98 -5.14 -1.52
N ALA A 131 -24.52 -4.03 -2.01
CA ALA A 131 -24.20 -2.69 -1.54
C ALA A 131 -25.21 -2.16 -0.50
N GLN A 132 -26.06 -3.02 0.05
CA GLN A 132 -26.99 -2.69 1.13
C GLN A 132 -26.27 -2.70 2.49
N CYS A 133 -26.67 -1.80 3.40
CA CYS A 133 -26.03 -1.62 4.71
C CYS A 133 -25.93 -2.93 5.50
N ASP A 134 -27.02 -3.68 5.56
CA ASP A 134 -27.13 -4.89 6.39
C ASP A 134 -26.30 -6.07 5.86
N VAL A 135 -25.92 -6.04 4.58
CA VAL A 135 -25.02 -7.06 4.02
C VAL A 135 -23.65 -7.01 4.69
N CYS A 136 -23.19 -5.81 5.08
CA CYS A 136 -21.90 -5.61 5.73
C CYS A 136 -22.00 -5.44 7.24
N HIS A 137 -23.03 -4.75 7.74
CA HIS A 137 -23.12 -4.31 9.13
C HIS A 137 -24.00 -5.18 10.03
N LYS A 138 -24.68 -6.19 9.48
CA LYS A 138 -25.38 -7.21 10.29
C LYS A 138 -24.39 -8.28 10.75
N ALA A 139 -24.44 -8.64 12.03
CA ALA A 139 -23.52 -9.65 12.56
C ALA A 139 -23.77 -10.99 11.86
N PRO A 140 -22.73 -11.83 11.64
CA PRO A 140 -22.90 -13.13 11.00
C PRO A 140 -23.94 -14.02 11.68
N SER A 141 -24.05 -13.94 13.01
CA SER A 141 -25.03 -14.68 13.83
C SER A 141 -26.49 -14.24 13.61
N GLU A 142 -26.70 -13.09 12.98
CA GLU A 142 -28.04 -12.51 12.78
C GLU A 142 -28.49 -12.63 11.30
N ARG A 143 -27.71 -13.28 10.44
CA ARG A 143 -28.10 -13.55 9.05
C ARG A 143 -28.87 -14.87 9.02
N HIS A 144 -30.18 -14.79 8.74
CA HIS A 144 -31.08 -15.93 8.56
C HIS A 144 -31.10 -16.38 7.10
#